data_AF-A0A2H1I3V6-F1
#
_entry.id   AF-A0A2H1I3V6-F1
#
_cell.length_a   1.000
_cell.length_b   1.000
_cell.length_c   1.000
_cell.angle_alpha   90.00
_cell.angle_beta   90.00
_cell.angle_gamma   90.00
#
_symmetry.space_group_name_H-M   'P 1'
#
loop_
_entity.id
_entity.type
_entity.pdbx_description
1 polymer ?
#
loop_
_entity_poly.entity_id
_entity_poly.type
_entity_poly.pdbx_seq_one_letter_code
_entity_poly.pdbx_strand_id
1 'polypeptide(L)'
;MTKDKDFKNLVRTRMTETGENFTTARTALIAAKQNANRSAVPGSTTGRGATIDPEIARFRAKTLRTFMPDGRLVAIPTKRRALVLVLIEVLAALEPDRVYSEKQLGAILSDFHPDFALLRRELIDYRLLERNAHTGEYWVNPNPPTHTGSQAQEMAGLEVFLR
;
A
#
# COMPACT_ATOMS: atom_id res chain seq x y z
N MET A 1 4.04 -18.22 13.79
CA MET A 1 3.37 -19.54 13.81
C MET A 1 1.87 -19.34 13.82
N THR A 2 1.30 -18.92 12.68
CA THR A 2 -0.15 -18.93 12.43
C THR A 2 -0.37 -20.04 11.42
N LYS A 3 -0.49 -21.26 11.94
CA LYS A 3 -0.71 -22.46 11.13
C LYS A 3 -2.20 -22.51 10.81
N ASP A 4 -2.59 -22.01 9.64
CA ASP A 4 -3.91 -22.20 9.01
C ASP A 4 -4.22 -23.71 8.99
N LYS A 5 -4.86 -24.19 10.06
CA LYS A 5 -5.24 -25.60 10.26
C LYS A 5 -6.33 -25.98 9.27
N ASP A 6 -7.18 -25.00 8.96
CA ASP A 6 -8.29 -25.05 8.02
C ASP A 6 -7.82 -25.33 6.59
N PHE A 7 -6.74 -24.68 6.15
CA PHE A 7 -6.22 -24.87 4.80
C PHE A 7 -5.73 -26.31 4.55
N LYS A 8 -5.07 -26.92 5.54
CA LYS A 8 -4.60 -28.31 5.42
C LYS A 8 -5.74 -29.31 5.35
N ASN A 9 -6.83 -29.06 6.08
CA ASN A 9 -8.02 -29.89 6.02
C ASN A 9 -8.65 -29.81 4.63
N LEU A 10 -8.77 -28.61 4.05
CA LEU A 10 -9.32 -28.41 2.70
C LEU A 10 -8.50 -29.12 1.62
N VAL A 11 -7.16 -29.06 1.69
CA VAL A 11 -6.29 -29.79 0.76
C VAL A 11 -6.50 -31.29 0.89
N ARG A 12 -6.60 -31.81 2.12
CA ARG A 12 -6.78 -33.24 2.39
C ARG A 12 -8.13 -33.76 1.90
N THR A 13 -9.21 -33.01 2.12
CA THR A 13 -10.55 -33.35 1.62
C THR A 13 -10.55 -33.40 0.09
N ARG A 14 -9.94 -32.40 -0.57
CA ARG A 14 -9.83 -32.41 -2.03
C ARG A 14 -9.04 -33.60 -2.56
N MET A 15 -7.91 -33.95 -1.94
CA MET A 15 -7.12 -35.13 -2.34
C MET A 15 -7.95 -36.42 -2.25
N THR A 16 -8.84 -36.56 -1.27
CA THR A 16 -9.72 -37.74 -1.15
C THR A 16 -10.86 -37.75 -2.16
N GLU A 17 -11.34 -36.59 -2.59
CA GLU A 17 -12.45 -36.47 -3.55
C GLU A 17 -11.99 -36.59 -5.00
N THR A 18 -10.86 -35.97 -5.36
CA THR A 18 -10.38 -35.90 -6.75
C THR A 18 -9.27 -36.91 -7.06
N GLY A 19 -8.68 -37.55 -6.05
CA GLY A 19 -7.51 -38.42 -6.19
C GLY A 19 -6.24 -37.67 -6.62
N GLU A 20 -6.26 -36.34 -6.61
CA GLU A 20 -5.12 -35.50 -7.00
C GLU A 20 -4.00 -35.55 -5.95
N ASN A 21 -2.75 -35.37 -6.39
CA ASN A 21 -1.62 -35.23 -5.47
C ASN A 21 -1.68 -33.88 -4.71
N PHE A 22 -0.94 -33.79 -3.60
CA PHE A 22 -0.95 -32.63 -2.71
C PHE A 22 -0.62 -31.31 -3.41
N THR A 23 0.33 -31.32 -4.35
CA THR A 23 0.75 -30.12 -5.08
C THR A 23 -0.37 -29.62 -6.00
N THR A 24 -1.01 -30.52 -6.74
CA THR A 24 -2.13 -30.18 -7.63
C THR A 24 -3.34 -29.70 -6.82
N ALA A 25 -3.71 -30.42 -5.75
CA ALA A 25 -4.83 -30.04 -4.88
C ALA A 25 -4.60 -28.67 -4.20
N ARG A 26 -3.36 -28.41 -3.76
CA ARG A 26 -2.98 -27.13 -3.16
C ARG A 26 -3.01 -25.98 -4.17
N THR A 27 -2.45 -26.17 -5.36
CA THR A 27 -2.45 -25.15 -6.42
C THR A 27 -3.87 -24.84 -6.87
N ALA A 28 -4.73 -25.85 -7.02
CA ALA A 28 -6.14 -25.68 -7.36
C ALA A 28 -6.92 -24.88 -6.30
N LEU A 29 -6.66 -25.11 -5.01
CA LEU A 29 -7.29 -24.32 -3.93
C LEU A 29 -6.80 -22.87 -3.87
N ILE A 30 -5.51 -22.64 -4.17
CA ILE A 30 -4.97 -21.28 -4.27
C ILE A 30 -5.59 -20.55 -5.46
N ALA A 31 -5.65 -21.20 -6.63
CA ALA A 31 -6.28 -20.65 -7.82
C ALA A 31 -7.78 -20.41 -7.62
N ALA A 32 -8.50 -21.32 -6.95
CA ALA A 32 -9.90 -21.16 -6.61
C ALA A 32 -10.13 -19.98 -5.64
N LYS A 33 -9.24 -19.75 -4.68
CA LYS A 33 -9.31 -18.58 -3.78
C LYS A 33 -9.05 -17.27 -4.53
N GLN A 34 -8.12 -17.27 -5.49
CA GLN A 34 -7.86 -16.14 -6.37
C GLN A 34 -9.05 -15.87 -7.32
N ASN A 35 -9.69 -16.91 -7.84
CA ASN A 35 -10.88 -16.77 -8.69
C ASN A 35 -12.12 -16.41 -7.90
N ALA A 36 -12.30 -16.88 -6.66
CA ALA A 36 -13.38 -16.43 -5.78
C ALA A 36 -13.26 -14.94 -5.45
N ASN A 37 -12.02 -14.43 -5.33
CA ASN A 37 -11.78 -12.99 -5.14
C ASN A 37 -11.96 -12.19 -6.45
N ARG A 38 -11.88 -12.84 -7.62
CA ARG A 38 -12.23 -12.24 -8.93
C ARG A 38 -13.72 -12.34 -9.26
N SER A 39 -14.42 -13.32 -8.71
CA SER A 39 -15.84 -13.60 -8.94
C SER A 39 -16.76 -13.04 -7.85
N ALA A 40 -16.21 -12.49 -6.76
CA ALA A 40 -16.89 -11.55 -5.89
C ALA A 40 -16.95 -10.17 -6.58
N VAL A 41 -17.60 -10.13 -7.74
CA VAL A 41 -18.12 -8.92 -8.36
C VAL A 41 -19.54 -8.72 -7.83
N PRO A 42 -19.76 -7.85 -6.82
CA PRO A 42 -20.91 -6.97 -6.93
C PRO A 42 -20.60 -6.03 -8.10
N GLY A 43 -21.46 -6.00 -9.10
CA GLY A 43 -21.36 -5.03 -10.18
C GLY A 43 -21.24 -3.62 -9.61
N SER A 44 -20.12 -2.95 -9.89
CA SER A 44 -20.00 -1.49 -9.79
C SER A 44 -19.95 -0.94 -11.21
N THR A 45 -21.12 -0.97 -11.84
CA THR A 45 -21.50 -0.04 -12.89
C THR A 45 -21.08 1.38 -12.50
N THR A 46 -20.29 2.02 -13.36
CA THR A 46 -20.31 3.46 -13.61
C THR A 46 -20.04 4.38 -12.41
N GLY A 47 -18.87 5.01 -12.44
CA GLY A 47 -18.69 6.42 -12.07
C GLY A 47 -19.49 6.91 -10.87
N ARG A 48 -19.11 6.50 -9.66
CA ARG A 48 -19.22 7.40 -8.52
C ARG A 48 -17.84 8.00 -8.36
N GLY A 49 -17.69 9.27 -8.76
CA GLY A 49 -16.65 10.08 -8.14
C GLY A 49 -16.82 9.86 -6.65
N ALA A 50 -15.85 9.19 -6.01
CA ALA A 50 -15.79 9.13 -4.57
C ALA A 50 -15.78 10.59 -4.17
N THR A 51 -16.92 11.09 -3.69
CA THR A 51 -17.00 12.46 -3.20
C THR A 51 -16.09 12.45 -2.00
N ILE A 52 -14.85 12.89 -2.22
CA ILE A 52 -13.85 13.04 -1.18
C ILE A 52 -14.54 13.87 -0.12
N ASP A 53 -14.59 13.33 1.09
CA ASP A 53 -15.21 14.01 2.21
C ASP A 53 -14.66 15.46 2.27
N PRO A 54 -15.52 16.49 2.34
CA PRO A 54 -15.08 17.86 2.23
C PRO A 54 -14.11 18.26 3.36
N GLU A 55 -14.17 17.63 4.53
CA GLU A 55 -13.19 17.83 5.60
C GLU A 55 -11.83 17.25 5.23
N ILE A 56 -11.80 16.07 4.61
CA ILE A 56 -10.57 15.44 4.11
C ILE A 56 -9.94 16.31 3.02
N ALA A 57 -10.73 16.81 2.07
CA ALA A 57 -10.24 17.71 1.02
C ALA A 57 -9.67 19.01 1.60
N ARG A 58 -10.35 19.63 2.58
CA ARG A 58 -9.86 20.82 3.28
C ARG A 58 -8.58 20.54 4.06
N PHE A 59 -8.50 19.40 4.72
CA PHE A 59 -7.30 18.96 5.43
C PHE A 59 -6.12 18.79 4.47
N ARG A 60 -6.35 18.15 3.31
CA ARG A 60 -5.33 18.01 2.27
C ARG A 60 -4.85 19.37 1.79
N ALA A 61 -5.75 20.24 1.35
CA ALA A 61 -5.40 21.58 0.85
C ALA A 61 -4.64 22.41 1.90
N LYS A 62 -5.05 22.38 3.17
CA LYS A 62 -4.38 23.09 4.27
C LYS A 62 -2.97 22.53 4.50
N THR A 63 -2.81 21.22 4.49
CA THR A 63 -1.54 20.55 4.77
C THR A 63 -0.55 20.82 3.63
N LEU A 64 -0.97 20.66 2.38
CA LEU A 64 -0.13 20.94 1.22
C LEU A 64 0.24 22.43 1.13
N ARG A 65 -0.68 23.35 1.42
CA ARG A 65 -0.32 24.77 1.49
C ARG A 65 0.73 25.09 2.56
N THR A 66 0.70 24.37 3.69
CA THR A 66 1.63 24.60 4.81
C THR A 66 2.99 23.98 4.55
N PHE A 67 3.01 22.74 4.04
CA PHE A 67 4.22 21.94 3.98
C PHE A 67 4.78 21.79 2.57
N MET A 68 3.97 21.91 1.52
CA MET A 68 4.35 21.74 0.11
C MET A 68 3.79 22.84 -0.81
N PRO A 69 4.00 24.14 -0.51
CA PRO A 69 3.41 25.24 -1.28
C PRO A 69 3.81 25.21 -2.77
N ASP A 70 5.05 24.83 -3.07
CA ASP A 70 5.63 24.77 -4.42
C ASP A 70 5.87 23.32 -4.88
N GLY A 71 5.18 22.35 -4.26
CA GLY A 71 5.41 20.91 -4.52
C GLY A 71 6.67 20.34 -3.85
N ARG A 72 7.48 21.15 -3.17
CA ARG A 72 8.60 20.73 -2.33
C ARG A 72 8.27 20.85 -0.85
N LEU A 73 8.75 19.90 -0.03
CA LEU A 73 8.58 20.01 1.41
C LEU A 73 9.42 21.16 1.96
N VAL A 74 8.79 22.13 2.60
CA VAL A 74 9.50 23.16 3.37
C VAL A 74 9.91 22.65 4.76
N ALA A 75 9.16 21.68 5.28
CA ALA A 75 9.45 20.99 6.53
C ALA A 75 8.70 19.66 6.59
N ILE A 76 9.23 18.69 7.33
CA ILE A 76 8.55 17.41 7.58
C ILE A 76 7.54 17.61 8.72
N PRO A 77 6.24 17.29 8.52
CA PRO A 77 5.23 17.45 9.56
C PRO A 77 5.52 16.59 10.80
N THR A 78 5.39 17.19 11.99
CA THR A 78 5.52 16.45 13.25
C THR A 78 4.25 15.67 13.61
N LYS A 79 3.08 16.10 13.10
CA LYS A 79 1.81 15.41 13.28
C LYS A 79 1.72 14.24 12.30
N ARG A 80 1.58 13.02 12.82
CA ARG A 80 1.56 11.77 12.03
C ARG A 80 0.53 11.78 10.90
N ARG A 81 -0.70 12.25 11.14
CA ARG A 81 -1.73 12.34 10.09
C ARG A 81 -1.36 13.29 8.94
N ALA A 82 -0.67 14.40 9.24
CA ALA A 82 -0.18 15.32 8.20
C ALA A 82 1.02 14.72 7.46
N LEU A 83 1.89 14.00 8.18
CA LEU A 83 2.99 13.26 7.59
C LEU A 83 2.48 12.21 6.59
N VAL A 84 1.49 11.39 6.97
CA VAL A 84 0.90 10.38 6.06
C VAL A 84 0.42 11.00 4.76
N LEU A 85 -0.29 12.13 4.80
CA LEU A 85 -0.72 12.82 3.59
C LEU A 85 0.47 13.23 2.72
N VAL A 86 1.53 13.77 3.32
CA VAL A 86 2.75 14.15 2.59
C VAL A 86 3.43 12.91 1.99
N LEU A 87 3.46 11.77 2.70
CA LEU A 87 3.97 10.51 2.17
C LEU A 87 3.16 10.04 0.96
N ILE A 88 1.83 10.20 0.96
CA ILE A 88 0.99 9.86 -0.19
C ILE A 88 1.30 10.75 -1.41
N GLU A 89 1.52 12.06 -1.21
CA GLU A 89 1.94 12.93 -2.32
C GLU A 89 3.33 12.59 -2.86
N VAL A 90 4.26 12.19 -1.98
CA VAL A 90 5.59 11.75 -2.40
C VAL A 90 5.50 10.42 -3.15
N LEU A 91 4.70 9.47 -2.64
CA LEU A 91 4.48 8.15 -3.26
C LEU A 91 3.92 8.31 -4.68
N ALA A 92 3.07 9.30 -4.90
CA ALA A 92 2.49 9.60 -6.21
C ALA A 92 3.50 10.03 -7.29
N ALA A 93 4.73 10.39 -6.93
CA ALA A 93 5.80 10.64 -7.88
C ALA A 93 6.58 9.36 -8.26
N LEU A 94 6.29 8.24 -7.60
CA LEU A 94 6.88 6.94 -7.89
C LEU A 94 5.93 6.13 -8.77
N GLU A 95 6.50 5.47 -9.77
CA GLU A 95 5.78 4.53 -10.63
C GLU A 95 5.53 3.20 -9.88
N PRO A 96 4.30 2.65 -9.90
CA PRO A 96 3.93 1.47 -9.13
C PRO A 96 4.59 0.18 -9.62
N ASP A 97 4.81 0.05 -10.94
CA ASP A 97 5.38 -1.15 -11.57
C ASP A 97 6.91 -1.08 -11.74
N ARG A 98 7.57 -0.19 -11.00
CA ARG A 98 9.00 0.07 -11.13
C ARG A 98 9.77 -0.29 -9.87
N VAL A 99 10.90 -0.95 -10.09
CA VAL A 99 11.91 -1.21 -9.06
C VAL A 99 12.99 -0.13 -9.13
N TYR A 100 13.29 0.46 -7.97
CA TYR A 100 14.28 1.50 -7.80
C TYR A 100 15.45 0.99 -6.97
N SER A 101 16.66 1.27 -7.42
CA SER A 101 17.83 1.22 -6.53
C SER A 101 17.75 2.33 -5.49
N GLU A 102 18.51 2.19 -4.39
CA GLU A 102 18.67 3.23 -3.39
C GLU A 102 19.04 4.60 -3.99
N LYS A 103 19.95 4.63 -4.96
CA LYS A 103 20.38 5.87 -5.61
C LYS A 103 19.28 6.53 -6.43
N GLN A 104 18.49 5.73 -7.16
CA GLN A 104 17.37 6.23 -7.96
C GLN A 104 16.25 6.76 -7.07
N LEU A 105 15.88 6.01 -6.04
CA LEU A 105 14.88 6.45 -5.08
C LEU A 105 15.34 7.72 -4.35
N GLY A 106 16.59 7.75 -3.90
CA GLY A 106 17.19 8.92 -3.26
C GLY A 106 17.14 10.17 -4.14
N ALA A 107 17.44 10.03 -5.45
CA ALA A 107 17.35 11.15 -6.39
C ALA A 107 15.92 11.72 -6.47
N ILE A 108 14.92 10.86 -6.63
CA ILE A 108 13.51 11.28 -6.71
C ILE A 108 13.06 11.93 -5.39
N LEU A 109 13.37 11.32 -4.25
CA LEU A 109 12.98 11.85 -2.95
C LEU A 109 13.72 13.15 -2.59
N SER A 110 14.94 13.34 -3.10
CA SER A 110 15.72 14.57 -2.87
C SER A 110 15.11 15.80 -3.52
N ASP A 111 14.30 15.62 -4.57
CA ASP A 111 13.52 16.71 -5.15
C ASP A 111 12.43 17.23 -4.22
N PHE A 112 11.97 16.40 -3.28
CA PHE A 112 10.96 16.75 -2.29
C PHE A 112 11.58 17.35 -1.03
N HIS A 113 12.62 16.73 -0.47
CA HIS A 113 13.24 17.19 0.78
C HIS A 113 14.70 16.69 0.90
N PRO A 114 15.64 17.49 1.45
CA PRO A 114 17.03 17.07 1.66
C PRO A 114 17.15 15.90 2.65
N ASP A 115 16.25 15.80 3.63
CA ASP A 115 16.13 14.61 4.51
C ASP A 115 15.24 13.53 3.87
N PHE A 116 15.67 13.08 2.68
CA PHE A 116 14.99 11.99 1.96
C PHE A 116 15.12 10.64 2.65
N ALA A 117 16.11 10.49 3.55
CA ALA A 117 16.29 9.29 4.35
C ALA A 117 15.11 9.09 5.32
N LEU A 118 14.65 10.17 5.96
CA LEU A 118 13.46 10.14 6.80
C LEU A 118 12.20 9.80 5.99
N LEU A 119 11.98 10.44 4.84
CA LEU A 119 10.83 10.13 3.97
C LEU A 119 10.80 8.65 3.57
N ARG A 120 11.94 8.10 3.15
CA ARG A 120 12.07 6.69 2.79
C ARG A 120 11.74 5.77 3.96
N ARG A 121 12.23 6.07 5.17
CA ARG A 121 11.94 5.27 6.36
C ARG A 121 10.45 5.26 6.65
N GLU A 122 9.81 6.43 6.66
CA GLU A 122 8.38 6.53 6.96
C GLU A 122 7.51 5.87 5.88
N LEU A 123 7.88 5.95 4.59
CA LEU A 123 7.21 5.23 3.51
C LEU A 123 7.22 3.71 3.73
N ILE A 124 8.31 3.16 4.27
CA ILE A 124 8.43 1.73 4.60
C ILE A 124 7.67 1.40 5.89
N ASP A 125 7.72 2.28 6.89
CA ASP A 125 7.02 2.09 8.18
C ASP A 125 5.48 2.09 7.99
N TYR A 126 4.97 2.90 7.06
CA TYR A 126 3.57 2.86 6.59
C TYR A 126 3.35 1.85 5.46
N ARG A 127 4.31 0.97 5.16
CA ARG A 127 4.13 -0.12 4.17
C ARG A 127 3.66 0.35 2.80
N LEU A 128 3.92 1.61 2.45
CA LEU A 128 3.65 2.22 1.15
C LEU A 128 4.77 1.89 0.15
N LEU A 129 6.00 1.75 0.67
CA LEU A 129 7.12 1.15 -0.05
C LEU A 129 7.50 -0.19 0.57
N GLU A 130 7.92 -1.12 -0.28
CA GLU A 130 8.61 -2.33 0.13
C GLU A 130 10.10 -2.23 -0.24
N ARG A 131 10.92 -3.01 0.48
CA ARG A 131 12.38 -3.05 0.28
C ARG A 131 12.88 -4.49 0.28
N ASN A 132 13.73 -4.82 -0.68
CA ASN A 132 14.53 -6.04 -0.61
C ASN A 132 15.77 -5.82 0.27
N ALA A 133 15.82 -6.52 1.40
CA ALA A 133 16.91 -6.38 2.37
C ALA A 133 18.29 -6.81 1.85
N HIS A 134 18.33 -7.70 0.85
CA HIS A 134 19.56 -8.28 0.32
C HIS A 134 20.13 -7.46 -0.84
N THR A 135 19.28 -6.95 -1.72
CA THR A 135 19.69 -6.20 -2.91
C THR A 135 19.65 -4.68 -2.71
N GLY A 136 18.91 -4.18 -1.71
CA GLY A 136 18.73 -2.75 -1.50
C GLY A 136 17.79 -2.09 -2.51
N GLU A 137 16.95 -2.89 -3.18
CA GLU A 137 15.93 -2.42 -4.11
C GLU A 137 14.64 -2.03 -3.38
N TYR A 138 13.91 -1.08 -3.96
CA TYR A 138 12.67 -0.53 -3.44
C TYR A 138 11.58 -0.53 -4.52
N TRP A 139 10.33 -0.73 -4.15
CA TRP A 139 9.19 -0.61 -5.06
C TRP A 139 7.94 -0.17 -4.28
N VAL A 140 7.00 0.45 -4.99
CA VAL A 140 5.69 0.79 -4.42
C VAL A 140 4.97 -0.48 -4.05
N ASN A 141 4.38 -0.51 -2.86
CA ASN A 141 3.58 -1.64 -2.44
C ASN A 141 2.22 -1.58 -3.17
N PRO A 142 1.90 -2.52 -4.08
CA PRO A 142 0.63 -2.50 -4.81
C PRO A 142 -0.56 -2.88 -3.93
N ASN A 143 -0.32 -3.43 -2.73
CA ASN A 143 -1.37 -3.82 -1.80
C ASN A 143 -0.92 -3.51 -0.37
N PRO A 144 -0.94 -2.22 0.04
CA PRO A 144 -0.60 -1.84 1.40
C PRO A 144 -1.54 -2.56 2.38
N PRO A 145 -1.01 -3.13 3.48
CA PRO A 145 -1.83 -3.81 4.47
C PRO A 145 -2.76 -2.81 5.14
N THR A 146 -3.92 -3.29 5.61
CA THR A 146 -4.76 -2.49 6.51
C THR A 146 -3.97 -2.11 7.76
N HIS A 147 -3.77 -0.82 7.95
CA HIS A 147 -3.11 -0.29 9.14
C HIS A 147 -3.93 -0.56 10.39
N THR A 148 -3.26 -0.79 11.53
CA THR A 148 -3.91 -1.03 12.82
C THR A 148 -3.48 0.01 13.86
N GLY A 149 -4.25 0.14 14.95
CA GLY A 149 -3.92 1.06 16.04
C GLY A 149 -3.87 2.53 15.62
N SER A 150 -2.83 3.25 16.03
CA SER A 150 -2.63 4.66 15.70
C SER A 150 -2.49 4.90 14.20
N GLN A 151 -1.81 4.00 13.47
CA GLN A 151 -1.66 4.13 12.02
C GLN A 151 -3.00 4.07 11.28
N ALA A 152 -3.97 3.30 11.78
CA ALA A 152 -5.32 3.26 11.21
C ALA A 152 -6.00 4.63 11.30
N GLN A 153 -5.89 5.30 12.45
CA GLN A 153 -6.48 6.63 12.67
C GLN A 153 -5.79 7.71 11.83
N GLU A 154 -4.49 7.57 11.62
CA GLU A 154 -3.68 8.48 10.81
C GLU A 154 -3.96 8.33 9.31
N MET A 155 -4.22 7.10 8.86
CA MET A 155 -4.52 6.76 7.47
C MET A 155 -6.00 6.93 7.11
N ALA A 156 -6.90 6.92 8.10
CA ALA A 156 -8.35 6.95 7.90
C ALA A 156 -8.81 8.04 6.93
N GLY A 157 -9.37 7.59 5.80
CA GLY A 157 -9.91 8.42 4.74
C GLY A 157 -8.87 9.06 3.81
N LEU A 158 -7.58 8.98 4.12
CA LEU A 158 -6.50 9.40 3.21
C LEU A 158 -6.21 8.34 2.14
N GLU A 159 -6.64 7.10 2.36
CA GLU A 159 -6.52 5.97 1.42
C GLU A 159 -7.12 6.26 0.05
N VAL A 160 -8.12 7.16 -0.01
CA VAL A 160 -8.74 7.63 -1.26
C VAL A 160 -7.76 8.31 -2.22
N PHE A 161 -6.59 8.74 -1.72
CA PHE A 161 -5.54 9.39 -2.51
C PHE A 161 -4.43 8.44 -2.96
N LEU A 162 -4.45 7.17 -2.53
CA LEU A 162 -3.56 6.13 -3.04
C LEU A 162 -3.99 5.80 -4.48
N ARG A 163 -3.01 5.73 -5.40
CA ARG A 163 -3.22 5.57 -6.84
C ARG A 163 -2.77 4.20 -7.29
#